data_AF-A0A1T4SRN7-F1
#
_entry.id   AF-A0A1T4SRN7-F1
#
_cell.length_a   1.000
_cell.length_b   1.000
_cell.length_c   1.000
_cell.angle_alpha   90.00
_cell.angle_beta   90.00
_cell.angle_gamma   90.00
#
_symmetry.space_group_name_H-M   'P 1'
#
loop_
_entity.id
_entity.type
_entity.pdbx_description
1 polymer ?
#
loop_
_entity_poly.entity_id
_entity_poly.type
_entity_poly.pdbx_seq_one_letter_code
_entity_poly.pdbx_strand_id
1 'polypeptide(L)'
;MIAGEQTAGSTLLDSIRVSAGDYEVVDLSSRQFPCYSMGSLYEEDNSGDLNRRTLVMFTIPLLCNCYTYYIHDFYRVLSQTAIAQCRKVYPIDSVSLENHVVFGNMKPVIERIALEIEKFFPEHRYVNHIQLFNNGVAGAVPYSKTVDDIHTHPYSIYHFLFDGFFAENPFVMP
;
A
#
# COMPACT_ATOMS: atom_id res chain seq x y z
N MET A 1 14.27 -4.93 8.85
CA MET A 1 15.16 -6.11 8.84
C MET A 1 15.90 -6.21 10.17
N ILE A 2 15.66 -7.27 10.94
CA ILE A 2 16.67 -7.76 11.89
C ILE A 2 17.76 -8.40 11.01
N ALA A 3 19.01 -7.96 11.14
CA ALA A 3 20.06 -8.27 10.18
C ALA A 3 20.32 -9.79 10.08
N GLY A 4 20.08 -10.37 8.91
CA GLY A 4 20.58 -11.70 8.53
C GLY A 4 19.63 -12.89 8.70
N GLU A 5 18.43 -12.72 9.27
CA GLU A 5 17.46 -13.82 9.39
C GLU A 5 16.52 -13.87 8.17
N GLN A 6 16.44 -15.04 7.53
CA GLN A 6 15.38 -15.34 6.57
C GLN A 6 14.06 -15.47 7.32
N THR A 7 13.16 -14.53 7.09
CA THR A 7 11.77 -14.53 7.59
C THR A 7 10.83 -14.96 6.49
N ALA A 8 9.59 -15.35 6.85
CA ALA A 8 8.53 -15.62 5.87
C ALA A 8 8.32 -14.41 4.93
N GLY A 9 8.40 -13.19 5.46
CA GLY A 9 8.29 -11.95 4.67
C GLY A 9 9.43 -11.77 3.66
N SER A 10 10.68 -12.02 4.04
CA SER A 10 11.81 -11.90 3.11
C SER A 10 11.77 -12.97 2.00
N THR A 11 11.40 -14.21 2.34
CA THR A 11 11.29 -15.28 1.35
C THR A 11 10.15 -15.03 0.37
N LEU A 12 9.00 -14.53 0.86
CA LEU A 12 7.90 -14.11 0.00
C LEU A 12 8.33 -12.99 -0.95
N LEU A 13 9.01 -11.95 -0.43
CA LEU A 13 9.48 -10.81 -1.22
C LEU A 13 10.40 -11.26 -2.37
N ASP A 14 11.30 -12.20 -2.10
CA ASP A 14 12.19 -12.76 -3.12
C ASP A 14 11.42 -13.58 -4.16
N SER A 15 10.40 -14.34 -3.75
CA SER A 15 9.51 -15.04 -4.70
C SER A 15 8.75 -14.05 -5.60
N ILE A 16 8.25 -12.96 -5.02
CA ILE A 16 7.51 -11.93 -5.73
C ILE A 16 8.40 -11.17 -6.71
N ARG A 17 9.67 -10.91 -6.38
CA ARG A 17 10.66 -10.33 -7.31
C ARG A 17 10.80 -11.16 -8.58
N VAL A 18 10.78 -12.48 -8.46
CA VAL A 18 10.83 -13.38 -9.63
C VAL A 18 9.52 -13.33 -10.41
N SER A 19 8.36 -13.39 -9.73
CA SER A 19 7.04 -13.42 -10.38
C SER A 19 6.61 -12.08 -10.98
N ALA A 20 7.18 -10.97 -10.50
CA ALA A 20 6.95 -9.64 -11.04
C ALA A 20 7.54 -9.48 -12.46
N GLY A 21 8.53 -10.28 -12.86
CA GLY A 21 9.15 -10.18 -14.18
C GLY A 21 10.01 -8.92 -14.29
N ASP A 22 9.72 -8.07 -15.27
CA ASP A 22 10.52 -6.86 -15.54
C ASP A 22 10.19 -5.67 -14.62
N TYR A 23 9.18 -5.80 -13.76
CA TYR A 23 8.79 -4.73 -12.84
C TYR A 23 9.67 -4.69 -11.60
N GLU A 24 10.10 -3.50 -11.20
CA GLU A 24 10.86 -3.29 -9.97
C GLU A 24 9.95 -3.55 -8.75
N VAL A 25 10.39 -4.43 -7.84
CA VAL A 25 9.69 -4.67 -6.57
C VAL A 25 10.34 -3.87 -5.45
N VAL A 26 9.56 -2.95 -4.90
CA VAL A 26 9.91 -2.09 -3.78
C VAL A 26 9.52 -2.77 -2.46
N ASP A 27 10.50 -2.99 -1.60
CA ASP A 27 10.27 -3.44 -0.23
C ASP A 27 9.74 -2.27 0.61
N LEU A 28 8.53 -2.42 1.15
CA LEU A 28 7.89 -1.43 2.02
C LEU A 28 7.80 -1.93 3.46
N SER A 29 8.74 -2.78 3.85
CA SER A 29 8.99 -3.22 5.22
C SER A 29 9.17 -2.07 6.21
N SER A 30 9.52 -0.85 5.80
CA SER A 30 9.53 0.29 6.72
C SER A 30 8.13 0.70 7.20
N ARG A 31 7.05 0.26 6.53
CA ARG A 31 5.66 0.43 6.98
C ARG A 31 5.24 -0.63 8.02
N GLN A 32 6.19 -1.42 8.53
CA GLN A 32 5.98 -2.57 9.42
C GLN A 32 5.42 -2.17 10.79
N PHE A 33 4.09 -2.16 10.90
CA PHE A 33 3.35 -3.05 11.77
C PHE A 33 1.85 -2.72 11.60
N PRO A 34 0.97 -3.72 11.40
CA PRO A 34 1.22 -5.16 11.49
C PRO A 34 1.21 -5.88 10.12
N CYS A 35 1.93 -5.38 9.10
CA CYS A 35 1.88 -5.97 7.73
C CYS A 35 3.24 -6.31 7.12
N TYR A 36 3.22 -7.30 6.23
CA TYR A 36 4.14 -7.33 5.08
C TYR A 36 3.56 -6.49 3.95
N SER A 37 4.24 -5.39 3.62
CA SER A 37 3.86 -4.48 2.53
C SER A 37 4.95 -4.47 1.47
N MET A 38 4.55 -4.61 0.21
CA MET A 38 5.45 -4.58 -0.94
C MET A 38 4.74 -3.96 -2.14
N GLY A 39 5.50 -3.32 -3.04
CA GLY A 39 4.96 -2.67 -4.22
C GLY A 39 5.67 -3.12 -5.48
N SER A 40 4.93 -3.32 -6.57
CA SER A 40 5.48 -3.47 -7.91
C SER A 40 5.37 -2.13 -8.64
N LEU A 41 6.50 -1.53 -9.00
CA LEU A 41 6.56 -0.24 -9.67
C LEU A 41 6.14 -0.39 -11.13
N TYR A 42 5.00 0.21 -11.49
CA TYR A 42 4.52 0.22 -12.87
C TYR A 42 5.20 1.32 -13.69
N GLU A 43 5.13 2.56 -13.20
CA GLU A 43 5.74 3.70 -13.87
C GLU A 43 6.23 4.73 -12.85
N GLU A 44 7.28 5.44 -13.24
CA GLU A 44 7.79 6.61 -12.53
C GLU A 44 8.08 7.71 -13.56
N ASP A 45 7.40 8.84 -13.41
CA ASP A 45 7.61 10.04 -14.22
C ASP A 45 8.21 11.13 -13.32
N ASN A 46 9.38 11.61 -13.72
CA ASN A 46 10.16 12.63 -13.02
C ASN A 46 10.24 13.94 -13.84
N SER A 47 9.20 14.26 -14.61
CA SER A 47 9.20 15.41 -15.52
C SER A 47 8.84 16.74 -14.85
N GLY A 48 9.76 17.71 -14.95
CA GLY A 48 9.52 19.10 -14.53
C GLY A 48 9.32 19.25 -13.02
N ASP A 49 8.19 19.87 -12.64
CA ASP A 49 7.83 20.18 -11.26
C ASP A 49 6.92 19.11 -10.62
N LEU A 50 6.62 18.02 -11.34
CA LEU A 50 5.79 16.92 -10.84
C LEU A 50 6.57 15.61 -10.92
N ASN A 51 6.71 14.93 -9.79
CA ASN A 51 7.09 13.53 -9.76
C ASN A 51 5.83 12.69 -9.51
N ARG A 52 5.58 11.68 -10.35
CA ARG A 52 4.51 10.71 -10.20
C ARG A 52 5.09 9.31 -10.17
N ARG A 53 4.66 8.52 -9.20
CA ARG A 53 5.01 7.10 -9.08
C ARG A 53 3.74 6.27 -8.93
N THR A 54 3.57 5.26 -9.77
CA THR A 54 2.43 4.34 -9.70
C THR A 54 2.92 2.96 -9.30
N LEU A 55 2.41 2.46 -8.18
CA LEU A 55 2.76 1.18 -7.59
C LEU A 55 1.53 0.29 -7.50
N VAL A 56 1.67 -0.98 -7.83
CA VAL A 56 0.71 -2.01 -7.40
C VAL A 56 1.17 -2.53 -6.05
N MET A 57 0.43 -2.18 -5.03
CA MET A 57 0.69 -2.51 -3.64
C MET A 57 0.06 -3.84 -3.28
N PHE A 58 0.80 -4.67 -2.55
CA PHE A 58 0.31 -5.90 -1.93
C PHE A 58 0.55 -5.78 -0.43
N THR A 59 -0.49 -6.02 0.35
CA THR A 59 -0.44 -5.89 1.81
C THR A 59 -1.02 -7.12 2.48
N ILE A 60 -0.20 -7.74 3.34
CA ILE A 60 -0.51 -8.98 4.05
C ILE A 60 -0.44 -8.69 5.56
N PRO A 61 -1.57 -8.50 6.22
CA PRO A 61 -1.65 -8.31 7.67
C PRO A 61 -1.24 -9.58 8.40
N LEU A 62 -0.48 -9.42 9.49
CA LEU A 62 -0.03 -10.49 10.37
C LEU A 62 -1.11 -10.88 11.40
N LEU A 63 -2.25 -10.19 11.41
CA LEU A 63 -3.32 -10.34 12.42
C LEU A 63 -4.54 -11.14 11.92
N CYS A 64 -4.67 -11.37 10.61
CA CYS A 64 -5.76 -12.13 10.00
C CYS A 64 -5.22 -12.99 8.86
N ASN A 65 -5.96 -14.03 8.49
CA ASN A 65 -5.72 -14.80 7.28
C ASN A 65 -6.30 -14.08 6.05
N CYS A 66 -5.84 -12.86 5.80
CA CYS A 66 -6.33 -12.03 4.71
C CYS A 66 -5.20 -11.28 4.00
N TYR A 67 -5.36 -10.94 2.74
CA TYR A 67 -4.46 -10.05 2.01
C TYR A 67 -5.25 -9.12 1.10
N THR A 68 -4.65 -7.99 0.72
CA THR A 68 -5.25 -7.06 -0.23
C THR A 68 -4.19 -6.55 -1.19
N TYR A 69 -4.63 -6.07 -2.35
CA TYR A 69 -3.80 -5.32 -3.26
C TYR A 69 -4.57 -4.12 -3.78
N TYR A 70 -3.84 -3.07 -4.16
CA TYR A 70 -4.41 -1.85 -4.71
C TYR A 70 -3.36 -1.10 -5.53
N ILE A 71 -3.81 -0.20 -6.39
CA ILE A 71 -2.94 0.70 -7.13
C ILE A 71 -2.81 1.98 -6.34
N HIS A 72 -1.57 2.36 -6.06
CA HIS A 72 -1.20 3.56 -5.33
C HIS A 72 -0.44 4.49 -6.25
N ASP A 73 -1.05 5.64 -6.54
CA ASP A 73 -0.37 6.76 -7.17
C ASP A 73 0.14 7.70 -6.08
N PHE A 74 1.44 7.94 -6.12
CA PHE A 74 2.12 8.93 -5.31
C PHE A 74 2.53 10.10 -6.21
N TYR A 75 2.01 11.29 -5.92
CA TYR A 75 2.39 12.51 -6.59
C TYR A 75 3.18 13.40 -5.65
N ARG A 76 4.23 14.03 -6.18
CA ARG A 76 5.04 15.01 -5.47
C ARG A 76 5.18 16.25 -6.33
N VAL A 77 4.49 17.31 -5.93
CA VAL A 77 4.61 18.62 -6.59
C VAL A 77 5.75 19.39 -5.95
N LEU A 78 6.75 19.75 -6.77
CA LEU A 78 7.86 20.63 -6.41
C LEU A 78 7.48 22.07 -6.73
N SER A 79 7.15 22.88 -5.72
CA SER A 79 6.92 24.31 -5.94
C SER A 79 8.26 25.04 -6.16
N GLN A 80 8.41 25.67 -7.33
CA GLN A 80 9.47 26.67 -7.55
C GLN A 80 9.09 27.97 -6.84
N THR A 81 9.60 28.15 -5.62
CA THR A 81 9.62 29.48 -4.98
C THR A 81 10.99 30.10 -5.22
N ALA A 82 11.00 31.34 -5.74
CA ALA A 82 12.18 32.02 -6.22
C ALA A 82 13.31 32.13 -5.15
N ILE A 83 14.51 31.70 -5.54
CA ILE A 83 15.87 32.09 -5.12
C ILE A 83 16.27 32.01 -3.62
N ALA A 84 15.38 31.87 -2.64
CA ALA A 84 15.82 31.86 -1.23
C ALA A 84 15.01 31.03 -0.22
N GLN A 85 14.01 30.24 -0.64
CA GLN A 85 13.15 29.51 0.30
C GLN A 85 13.10 28.01 -0.03
N CYS A 86 13.15 27.18 1.02
CA CYS A 86 13.02 25.73 0.93
C CYS A 86 11.85 25.33 0.02
N ARG A 87 12.10 24.43 -0.94
CA ARG A 87 11.07 23.86 -1.81
C ARG A 87 9.98 23.23 -0.95
N LYS A 88 8.75 23.77 -1.02
CA LYS A 88 7.58 23.11 -0.43
C LYS A 88 7.21 21.92 -1.29
N VAL A 89 7.08 20.77 -0.65
CA VAL A 89 6.77 19.49 -1.26
C VAL A 89 5.39 19.09 -0.76
N TYR A 90 4.45 18.90 -1.69
CA TYR A 90 3.12 18.42 -1.36
C TYR A 90 2.96 16.99 -1.89
N PRO A 91 2.99 15.96 -1.01
CA PRO A 91 2.63 14.61 -1.39
C PRO A 91 1.11 14.52 -1.57
N ILE A 92 0.66 13.84 -2.63
CA ILE A 92 -0.74 13.45 -2.82
C ILE A 92 -0.74 11.95 -3.06
N ASP A 93 -1.52 11.23 -2.26
CA ASP A 93 -1.69 9.79 -2.34
C ASP A 93 -3.11 9.48 -2.86
N SER A 94 -3.18 8.76 -3.98
CA SER A 94 -4.43 8.27 -4.56
C SER A 94 -4.43 6.76 -4.58
N VAL A 95 -5.53 6.15 -4.13
CA VAL A 95 -5.67 4.70 -4.07
C VAL A 95 -6.85 4.26 -4.94
N SER A 96 -6.63 3.24 -5.74
CA SER A 96 -7.59 2.72 -6.71
C SER A 96 -7.46 1.21 -6.89
N LEU A 97 -8.46 0.59 -7.54
CA LEU A 97 -8.47 -0.84 -7.85
C LEU A 97 -8.66 -1.06 -9.36
N GLU A 98 -9.70 -1.79 -9.75
CA GLU A 98 -9.96 -2.23 -11.12
C GLU A 98 -10.27 -1.06 -12.06
N ASN A 99 -10.72 0.07 -11.51
CA ASN A 99 -11.06 1.27 -12.27
C ASN A 99 -9.83 2.10 -12.66
N HIS A 100 -8.63 1.76 -12.16
CA HIS A 100 -7.42 2.45 -12.56
C HIS A 100 -7.02 2.11 -13.99
N VAL A 101 -6.58 3.10 -14.75
CA VAL A 101 -6.24 2.95 -16.18
C VAL A 101 -5.13 1.90 -16.44
N VAL A 102 -4.26 1.67 -15.45
CA VAL A 102 -3.16 0.70 -15.55
C VAL A 102 -3.54 -0.71 -15.12
N PHE A 103 -4.72 -0.91 -14.52
CA PHE A 103 -5.13 -2.20 -13.96
C PHE A 103 -5.11 -3.31 -15.00
N GLY A 104 -5.65 -3.05 -16.21
CA GLY A 104 -5.65 -4.02 -17.30
C GLY A 104 -4.25 -4.50 -17.69
N ASN A 105 -3.26 -3.59 -17.68
CA ASN A 105 -1.87 -3.91 -18.02
C ASN A 105 -1.18 -4.69 -16.89
N MET A 106 -1.49 -4.36 -15.64
CA MET A 106 -0.90 -5.00 -14.45
C MET A 106 -1.60 -6.27 -14.01
N LYS A 107 -2.79 -6.57 -14.52
CA LYS A 107 -3.58 -7.75 -14.13
C LYS A 107 -2.78 -9.06 -14.18
N PRO A 108 -2.00 -9.38 -15.24
CA PRO A 108 -1.22 -10.61 -15.25
C PRO A 108 -0.15 -10.68 -14.16
N VAL A 109 0.43 -9.53 -13.77
CA VAL A 109 1.40 -9.43 -12.68
C VAL A 109 0.72 -9.61 -11.34
N ILE A 110 -0.43 -8.95 -11.15
CA ILE A 110 -1.28 -9.08 -9.95
C ILE A 110 -1.65 -10.54 -9.72
N GLU A 111 -2.14 -11.24 -10.75
CA GLU A 111 -2.53 -12.64 -10.67
C GLU A 111 -1.35 -13.55 -10.31
N ARG A 112 -0.18 -13.33 -10.91
CA ARG A 112 1.04 -14.10 -10.56
C ARG A 112 1.48 -13.87 -9.12
N ILE A 113 1.48 -12.62 -8.65
CA ILE A 113 1.88 -12.28 -7.28
C ILE A 113 0.85 -12.84 -6.28
N ALA A 114 -0.44 -12.71 -6.56
CA ALA A 114 -1.50 -13.28 -5.73
C ALA A 114 -1.34 -14.79 -5.56
N LEU A 115 -1.02 -15.52 -6.63
CA LEU A 115 -0.74 -16.95 -6.57
C LEU A 115 0.47 -17.28 -5.70
N GLU A 116 1.54 -16.47 -5.75
CA GLU A 116 2.68 -16.65 -4.85
C GLU A 116 2.31 -16.39 -3.39
N ILE A 117 1.52 -15.36 -3.11
CA ILE A 117 1.03 -15.10 -1.74
C ILE A 117 0.23 -16.30 -1.23
N GLU A 118 -0.70 -16.83 -2.01
CA GLU A 118 -1.53 -17.98 -1.63
C GLU A 118 -0.72 -19.28 -1.50
N LYS A 119 0.35 -19.44 -2.28
CA LYS A 119 1.26 -20.57 -2.14
C LYS A 119 2.04 -20.53 -0.82
N PHE A 120 2.49 -19.35 -0.41
CA PHE A 120 3.21 -19.17 0.86
C PHE A 120 2.28 -19.13 2.08
N PHE A 121 1.07 -18.59 1.90
CA PHE A 121 0.06 -18.40 2.92
C PHE A 121 -1.28 -19.00 2.46
N PRO A 122 -1.41 -20.34 2.45
CA PRO A 122 -2.56 -21.04 1.84
C PRO A 122 -3.90 -20.78 2.53
N GLU A 123 -3.89 -20.30 3.77
CA GLU A 123 -5.11 -19.93 4.48
C GLU A 123 -5.56 -18.50 4.19
N HIS A 124 -4.69 -17.67 3.60
CA HIS A 124 -5.00 -16.27 3.33
C HIS A 124 -5.91 -16.12 2.12
N ARG A 125 -6.84 -15.18 2.22
CA ARG A 125 -7.78 -14.86 1.14
C ARG A 125 -7.69 -13.41 0.74
N TYR A 126 -7.86 -13.16 -0.56
CA TYR A 126 -7.99 -11.80 -1.07
C TYR A 126 -9.24 -11.13 -0.49
N VAL A 127 -9.07 -9.91 -0.02
CA VAL A 127 -10.15 -8.99 0.36
C VAL A 127 -9.97 -7.70 -0.42
N ASN A 128 -11.08 -7.24 -1.02
CA ASN A 128 -11.09 -6.02 -1.80
C ASN A 128 -10.75 -4.80 -0.91
N HIS A 129 -9.76 -4.01 -1.33
CA HIS A 129 -9.27 -2.87 -0.56
C HIS A 129 -10.36 -1.83 -0.24
N ILE A 130 -11.25 -1.55 -1.18
CA ILE A 130 -12.36 -0.60 -1.00
C ILE A 130 -13.31 -1.08 0.11
N GLN A 131 -13.55 -2.39 0.20
CA GLN A 131 -14.37 -2.96 1.28
C GLN A 131 -13.72 -2.77 2.65
N LEU A 132 -12.38 -2.84 2.75
CA LEU A 132 -11.66 -2.60 4.00
C LEU A 132 -11.76 -1.14 4.46
N PHE A 133 -11.88 -0.18 3.54
CA PHE A 133 -12.06 1.24 3.83
C PHE A 133 -13.51 1.64 4.10
N ASN A 134 -14.47 1.07 3.37
CA ASN A 134 -15.88 1.46 3.47
C ASN A 134 -16.60 0.85 4.68
N ASN A 135 -16.04 -0.18 5.31
CA ASN A 135 -16.61 -0.79 6.50
C ASN A 135 -15.89 -0.29 7.75
N GLY A 136 -16.66 0.30 8.68
CA GLY A 136 -16.16 0.85 9.93
C GLY A 136 -16.27 -0.11 11.11
N VAL A 137 -15.37 0.04 12.08
CA VAL A 137 -15.44 -0.59 13.40
C VAL A 137 -15.89 0.48 14.41
N ALA A 138 -17.01 0.24 15.08
CA ALA A 138 -17.53 1.13 16.10
C ALA A 138 -16.93 0.81 17.48
N GLY A 139 -16.74 1.84 18.31
CA GLY A 139 -16.34 1.67 19.72
C GLY A 139 -14.91 1.17 19.94
N ALA A 140 -14.05 1.23 18.93
CA ALA A 140 -12.64 0.84 19.01
C ALA A 140 -11.76 1.94 18.39
N VAL A 141 -10.51 1.99 18.83
CA VAL A 141 -9.50 2.95 18.36
C VAL A 141 -8.30 2.16 17.81
N PRO A 142 -7.80 2.48 16.60
CA PRO A 142 -6.65 1.80 16.02
C PRO A 142 -5.38 1.92 16.87
N TYR A 143 -4.48 0.96 16.68
CA TYR A 143 -3.11 1.07 17.20
C TYR A 143 -2.48 2.35 16.65
N SER A 144 -1.85 3.17 17.52
CA SER A 144 -1.31 4.53 17.27
C SER A 144 -2.26 5.73 17.41
N LYS A 145 -3.57 5.51 17.66
CA LYS A 145 -4.53 6.58 17.94
C LYS A 145 -4.88 6.63 19.43
N THR A 146 -5.24 7.80 19.95
CA THR A 146 -5.60 7.95 21.37
C THR A 146 -7.10 7.76 21.59
N VAL A 147 -7.50 7.35 22.78
CA VAL A 147 -8.93 7.20 23.14
C VAL A 147 -9.65 8.56 23.09
N ASP A 148 -8.91 9.65 23.25
CA ASP A 148 -9.45 11.00 23.10
C ASP A 148 -9.71 11.37 21.63
N ASP A 149 -9.16 10.61 20.67
CA ASP A 149 -9.39 10.72 19.23
C ASP A 149 -10.62 9.93 18.75
N ILE A 150 -11.56 9.54 19.63
CA ILE A 150 -12.83 8.96 19.18
C ILE A 150 -13.54 10.00 18.30
N HIS A 151 -13.33 9.90 16.99
CA HIS A 151 -14.01 10.71 16.00
C HIS A 151 -15.51 10.42 16.06
N THR A 152 -16.31 11.39 15.62
CA THR A 152 -17.74 11.15 15.34
C THR A 152 -17.98 10.09 14.26
N HIS A 153 -16.94 9.66 13.56
CA HIS A 153 -16.99 8.67 12.48
C HIS A 153 -16.18 7.41 12.86
N PRO A 154 -16.71 6.20 12.60
CA PRO A 154 -15.99 4.97 12.87
C PRO A 154 -14.74 4.84 11.99
N TYR A 155 -13.64 4.33 12.58
CA TYR A 155 -12.43 3.99 11.83
C TYR A 155 -12.69 2.78 10.92
N SER A 156 -12.12 2.78 9.71
CA SER A 156 -12.29 1.64 8.80
C SER A 156 -11.55 0.39 9.29
N ILE A 157 -12.00 -0.80 8.88
CA ILE A 157 -11.33 -2.08 9.17
C ILE A 157 -9.85 -2.04 8.76
N TYR A 158 -9.54 -1.36 7.64
CA TYR A 158 -8.16 -1.18 7.20
C TYR A 158 -7.25 -0.62 8.29
N HIS A 159 -7.70 0.42 9.01
CA HIS A 159 -6.89 1.07 10.05
C HIS A 159 -6.53 0.13 11.22
N PHE A 160 -7.33 -0.91 11.47
CA PHE A 160 -7.06 -1.86 12.56
C PHE A 160 -6.16 -3.01 12.15
N LEU A 161 -6.33 -3.49 10.90
CA LEU A 161 -5.68 -4.71 10.44
C LEU A 161 -4.41 -4.42 9.63
N PHE A 162 -4.34 -3.27 8.96
CA PHE A 162 -3.31 -2.97 7.97
C PHE A 162 -2.36 -1.85 8.42
N ASP A 163 -1.39 -1.50 7.58
CA ASP A 163 -0.45 -0.44 7.89
C ASP A 163 -1.19 0.91 8.04
N GLY A 164 -0.82 1.69 9.05
CA GLY A 164 -1.43 3.00 9.30
C GLY A 164 -1.04 4.07 8.28
N PHE A 165 -0.44 3.69 7.15
CA PHE A 165 0.11 4.62 6.15
C PHE A 165 -0.96 5.57 5.61
N PHE A 166 -2.19 5.09 5.49
CA PHE A 166 -3.33 5.83 4.96
C PHE A 166 -4.22 6.44 6.05
N ALA A 167 -3.70 6.65 7.26
CA ALA A 167 -4.47 7.25 8.34
C ALA A 167 -4.85 8.70 8.01
N GLU A 168 -6.17 8.93 7.91
CA GLU A 168 -6.88 10.22 7.75
C GLU A 168 -7.28 10.70 6.34
N ASN A 169 -7.34 9.78 5.37
CA ASN A 169 -7.95 9.85 4.01
C ASN A 169 -6.92 9.87 2.85
N PRO A 170 -6.60 8.71 2.25
CA PRO A 170 -6.24 8.68 0.84
C PRO A 170 -7.49 9.01 0.03
N PHE A 171 -7.33 9.72 -1.09
CA PHE A 171 -8.42 9.86 -2.04
C PHE A 171 -8.65 8.46 -2.66
N VAL A 172 -9.65 7.74 -2.16
CA VAL A 172 -10.04 6.44 -2.72
C VAL A 172 -10.98 6.71 -3.88
N MET A 173 -10.49 6.54 -5.10
CA MET A 173 -11.37 6.64 -6.27
C MET A 173 -12.25 5.38 -6.33
N PRO A 174 -13.58 5.53 -6.47
CA PRO A 174 -14.51 4.42 -6.55
C PRO A 174 -14.26 3.53 -7.76
#